data_AF-A0A2T2X6K9-F1
#
_entry.id   AF-A0A2T2X6K9-F1
#
_cell.length_a   1.000
_cell.length_b   1.000
_cell.length_c   1.000
_cell.angle_alpha   90.00
_cell.angle_beta   90.00
_cell.angle_gamma   90.00
#
_symmetry.space_group_name_H-M   'P 1'
#
loop_
_entity.id
_entity.type
_entity.pdbx_description
1 polymer ?
#
loop_
_entity_poly.entity_id
_entity_poly.type
_entity_poly.pdbx_seq_one_letter_code
_entity_poly.pdbx_strand_id
1 'polypeptide(L)' 'MTYLQSATDYRRAVERIRLLQSVLTTLAKIKGNLDPDVLTVSQEIDEYVVSVQQYWHKHHREEISG' A
#
# COMPACT_ATOMS: atom_id res chain seq x y z
N MET A 1 -3.52 -6.70 -9.63
CA MET A 1 -2.23 -6.72 -8.90
C MET A 1 -1.25 -5.83 -9.66
N THR A 2 -0.99 -4.63 -9.15
CA THR A 2 -0.18 -3.61 -9.84
C THR A 2 1.29 -3.83 -9.50
N TYR A 3 2.07 -4.32 -10.44
CA TYR A 3 3.52 -4.47 -10.27
C TYR A 3 4.19 -3.10 -10.39
N LEU A 4 4.98 -2.72 -9.38
CA LEU A 4 5.77 -1.49 -9.42
C LEU A 4 6.99 -1.72 -10.29
N GLN A 5 7.23 -0.84 -11.25
CA GLN A 5 8.31 -1.00 -12.24
C GLN A 5 9.45 0.00 -12.04
N SER A 6 9.21 1.07 -11.29
CA SER A 6 10.18 2.14 -11.08
C SER A 6 10.18 2.67 -9.65
N ALA A 7 11.25 3.39 -9.29
CA ALA A 7 11.35 4.09 -8.02
C ALA A 7 10.26 5.17 -7.87
N THR A 8 9.80 5.75 -8.99
CA THR A 8 8.67 6.70 -9.00
C THR A 8 7.36 6.01 -8.63
N ASP A 9 7.09 4.83 -9.19
CA ASP A 9 5.88 4.06 -8.85
C ASP A 9 5.91 3.63 -7.39
N TYR A 10 7.08 3.23 -6.89
CA TYR A 10 7.30 2.93 -5.48
C TYR A 10 6.97 4.11 -4.57
N ARG A 11 7.49 5.31 -4.86
CA ARG A 11 7.19 6.51 -4.07
C ARG A 11 5.70 6.83 -4.08
N ARG A 12 5.05 6.78 -5.25
CA ARG A 12 3.61 7.00 -5.40
C ARG A 12 2.79 5.99 -4.61
N ALA A 13 3.16 4.71 -4.64
CA ALA A 13 2.50 3.66 -3.86
C ALA A 13 2.62 3.92 -2.34
N VAL A 14 3.79 4.32 -1.86
CA VAL A 14 4.00 4.68 -0.44
C VAL A 14 3.18 5.89 -0.04
N GLU A 15 3.12 6.93 -0.87
CA GLU A 15 2.28 8.10 -0.62
C GLU A 15 0.79 7.75 -0.60
N ARG A 16 0.36 6.87 -1.52
CA ARG A 16 -1.02 6.39 -1.58
C ARG A 16 -1.41 5.62 -0.33
N ILE A 17 -0.54 4.77 0.21
CA ILE A 17 -0.75 4.08 1.49
C ILE A 17 -1.03 5.09 2.60
N ARG A 18 -0.20 6.14 2.73
CA ARG A 18 -0.36 7.15 3.79
C ARG A 18 -1.70 7.90 3.70
N LEU A 19 -2.12 8.23 2.49
CA LEU A 19 -3.41 8.86 2.24
C LEU A 19 -4.57 7.92 2.62
N LEU A 20 -4.52 6.68 2.16
CA LEU A 20 -5.54 5.67 2.46
C LEU A 20 -5.62 5.36 3.97
N GLN A 21 -4.50 5.31 4.69
CA GLN A 21 -4.50 5.14 6.15
C GLN A 21 -5.22 6.28 6.87
N SER A 22 -5.07 7.52 6.39
CA SER A 22 -5.78 8.68 6.93
C SER A 22 -7.28 8.59 6.66
N VAL A 23 -7.67 8.15 5.45
CA VAL A 23 -9.07 7.90 5.08
C VAL A 23 -9.66 6.77 5.92
N LEU A 24 -8.96 5.64 6.05
CA LEU A 24 -9.36 4.48 6.85
C LEU A 24 -9.64 4.90 8.29
N THR A 25 -8.72 5.65 8.90
CA THR A 25 -8.87 6.14 10.28
C THR A 25 -10.11 7.01 10.43
N THR A 26 -10.39 7.86 9.45
CA THR A 26 -11.57 8.74 9.47
C THR A 26 -12.86 7.95 9.27
N LEU A 27 -12.90 7.04 8.29
CA LEU A 27 -14.06 6.20 8.01
C LEU A 27 -14.38 5.27 9.19
N ALA A 28 -13.38 4.64 9.78
CA ALA A 28 -13.55 3.76 10.95
C ALA A 28 -14.17 4.49 12.14
N LYS A 29 -13.81 5.76 12.37
CA LYS A 29 -14.41 6.60 13.42
C LYS A 29 -15.87 6.94 13.15
N ILE A 30 -16.24 7.15 11.89
CA ILE A 30 -17.58 7.59 11.49
C ILE A 30 -18.55 6.41 11.36
N LYS A 31 -18.09 5.32 10.72
CA LYS A 31 -18.93 4.19 10.29
C LYS A 31 -18.70 2.91 11.11
N GLY A 32 -17.58 2.83 11.83
CA GLY A 32 -17.16 1.63 12.56
C GLY A 32 -16.27 0.70 11.73
N ASN A 33 -15.51 -0.14 12.42
CA ASN A 33 -14.45 -0.96 11.81
C ASN A 33 -14.95 -2.04 10.83
N LEU A 34 -16.22 -2.45 10.96
CA LEU A 34 -16.82 -3.51 10.13
C LEU A 34 -17.65 -2.96 8.97
N ASP A 35 -17.65 -1.64 8.78
CA ASP A 35 -18.33 -1.03 7.65
C ASP A 35 -17.69 -1.47 6.32
N PRO A 36 -18.48 -1.80 5.28
CA PRO A 36 -17.96 -2.26 4.00
C PRO A 36 -16.95 -1.31 3.34
N ASP A 37 -17.10 0.00 3.53
CA ASP A 37 -16.17 0.98 2.94
C ASP A 37 -14.82 0.97 3.69
N VAL A 38 -14.85 0.76 5.02
CA VAL A 38 -13.65 0.61 5.83
C VAL A 38 -12.89 -0.65 5.42
N LEU A 39 -13.60 -1.77 5.23
CA LEU A 39 -12.99 -3.01 4.76
C LEU A 39 -12.39 -2.86 3.35
N THR A 40 -13.09 -2.17 2.45
CA THR A 40 -12.61 -1.90 1.09
C THR A 40 -11.32 -1.08 1.09
N VAL A 41 -11.25 -0.01 1.89
CA VAL A 41 -10.04 0.81 2.00
C VAL A 41 -8.90 0.02 2.65
N SER A 42 -9.18 -0.82 3.64
CA SER A 42 -8.19 -1.72 4.24
C SER A 42 -7.60 -2.66 3.20
N GLN A 43 -8.44 -3.29 2.38
CA GLN A 43 -8.02 -4.18 1.31
C GLN A 43 -7.14 -3.45 0.28
N GLU A 44 -7.49 -2.22 -0.11
CA GLU A 44 -6.68 -1.41 -1.02
C GLU A 44 -5.29 -1.11 -0.44
N ILE A 45 -5.21 -0.80 0.87
CA ILE A 45 -3.92 -0.60 1.56
C ILE A 45 -3.07 -1.87 1.49
N ASP A 46 -3.66 -3.04 1.79
CA ASP A 46 -2.95 -4.31 1.78
C ASP A 46 -2.37 -4.62 0.39
N GLU A 47 -3.12 -4.34 -0.68
CA GLU A 47 -2.63 -4.49 -2.05
C GLU A 47 -1.40 -3.62 -2.34
N TYR A 48 -1.42 -2.35 -1.93
CA TYR A 48 -0.25 -1.48 -2.09
C TYR A 48 0.94 -1.94 -1.24
N VAL A 49 0.70 -2.39 -0.01
CA VAL A 49 1.77 -2.91 0.87
C VAL A 49 2.46 -4.11 0.22
N VAL A 50 1.69 -5.05 -0.33
CA VAL A 50 2.24 -6.22 -1.05
C VAL A 50 3.08 -5.76 -2.24
N SER A 51 2.58 -4.83 -3.06
CA SER A 51 3.32 -4.31 -4.21
C SER A 51 4.64 -3.62 -3.81
N VAL A 52 4.61 -2.80 -2.76
CA VAL A 52 5.79 -2.11 -2.20
C VAL A 52 6.83 -3.12 -1.68
N GLN A 53 6.38 -4.14 -0.96
CA GLN A 53 7.26 -5.19 -0.45
C GLN A 53 7.89 -6.00 -1.59
N GLN A 54 7.13 -6.38 -2.61
CA GLN A 54 7.66 -7.12 -3.76
C GLN A 54 8.74 -6.33 -4.50
N TYR A 55 8.51 -5.03 -4.72
CA TYR A 55 9.49 -4.14 -5.35
C TYR A 55 10.77 -4.07 -4.52
N TRP A 56 10.65 -3.83 -3.21
CA TRP A 56 11.79 -3.78 -2.30
C TRP A 56 12.61 -5.08 -2.34
N HIS A 57 11.96 -6.24 -2.19
CA HIS A 57 12.65 -7.54 -2.21
C HIS A 57 13.36 -7.85 -3.53
N LYS A 58 12.85 -7.35 -4.66
CA LYS A 58 13.52 -7.51 -5.95
C LYS A 58 14.80 -6.68 -6.00
N HIS A 59 14.71 -5.39 -5.71
CA HIS A 59 15.84 -4.48 -5.84
C HIS A 59 16.93 -4.69 -4.76
N HIS A 60 16.56 -5.03 -3.53
CA HIS A 60 17.55 -5.35 -2.50
C HIS A 60 18.31 -6.67 -2.77
N ARG A 61 17.70 -7.63 -3.48
CA ARG A 61 18.41 -8.85 -3.92
C ARG A 61 19.41 -8.57 -5.04
N GLU A 62 19.09 -7.64 -5.94
CA GLU A 62 19.99 -7.19 -7.00
C GLU A 62 21.23 -6.46 -6.41
N GLU A 63 21.06 -5.68 -5.34
CA GLU A 63 22.17 -4.99 -4.65
C GLU A 63 23.12 -5.93 -3.88
N ILE A 64 22.63 -7.05 -3.34
CA ILE A 64 23.45 -8.02 -2.58
C ILE A 64 24.18 -9.01 -3.51
N SER A 65 23.68 -9.20 -4.73
CA SER A 65 24.24 -10.17 -5.69
C SER A 65 25.18 -9.54 -6.72
N GLY A 66 25.45 -8.24 -6.63
CA GLY A 66 26.29 -7.46 -7.54
C GLY A 66 27.66 -7.12 -6.99
#